data_AF-A0A960I0H1-F1
#
_entry.id   AF-A0A960I0H1-F1
#
_cell.length_a   1.000
_cell.length_b   1.000
_cell.length_c   1.000
_cell.angle_alpha   90.00
_cell.angle_beta   90.00
_cell.angle_gamma   90.00
#
_symmetry.space_group_name_H-M   'P 1'
#
loop_
_entity.id
_entity.type
_entity.pdbx_description
1 polymer ?
#
loop_
_entity_poly.entity_id
_entity_poly.type
_entity_poly.pdbx_seq_one_letter_code
_entity_poly.pdbx_strand_id
1 'polypeptide(L)'
;MSQRSTWDLPLAELMARARDVRDRAHGTRVTYSPKVFIPLTMLCRDRCGYCTFAQPPARLDAPYLSPDDVLAIARSGAAAGCHEALFTLGERPEDRYPAAAEWLSTHGYGSTVEYVAAMARAVLDDTGLLPHANAGALHRDELALLRPVSPSQGMMIESLRSDLAAHRGCPDKDPARRLATLEAAGELSIPFTTGILVGIGENRDDRIAALEAIADSHARHGHVQEVIVQNFLPKPGTAMQKTPPCPADEYLEAIALARLILPPEIHLQAPPNLSDDFGVLLDAGIDDWGGVSPITADHVNPERPWPMLDRLRQVTEDHGFELAPRLTIYPEYDQSPAEWLDEGLRFAVLDRSDSVGLARDDPGSVFPQSVGEIRNVGDGAEVVLVGRRSSQWYVGTEADPPELLTASTALASDRLRGPVAEVIEGVRGGQVPGADELLALFDARGREVVAVAELADELRAKAVGDDVTWVSNRNINYTN
;
A
#
# COMPACT_ATOMS: atom_id res chain seq x y z
N MET A 1 10.83 -4.63 -36.77
CA MET A 1 9.48 -4.03 -36.62
C MET A 1 9.47 -3.35 -35.27
N SER A 2 9.19 -2.05 -35.21
CA SER A 2 9.25 -1.28 -33.96
C SER A 2 8.24 -1.85 -32.96
N GLN A 3 8.62 -1.98 -31.67
CA GLN A 3 7.72 -2.40 -30.57
C GLN A 3 6.39 -1.59 -30.55
N ARG A 4 6.36 -0.41 -31.18
CA ARG A 4 5.16 0.44 -31.35
C ARG A 4 3.98 -0.25 -32.03
N SER A 5 4.21 -1.19 -32.95
CA SER A 5 3.10 -1.91 -33.62
C SER A 5 2.45 -2.97 -32.71
N THR A 6 3.04 -3.29 -31.56
CA THR A 6 2.56 -4.34 -30.66
C THR A 6 1.36 -3.90 -29.83
N TRP A 7 1.19 -2.58 -29.64
CA TRP A 7 0.19 -2.01 -28.74
C TRP A 7 -1.01 -1.38 -29.47
N ASP A 8 -1.04 -1.41 -30.81
CA ASP A 8 -2.14 -0.87 -31.61
C ASP A 8 -3.28 -1.91 -31.71
N LEU A 9 -3.95 -2.12 -30.58
CA LEU A 9 -5.03 -3.09 -30.40
C LEU A 9 -6.29 -2.37 -29.90
N PRO A 10 -7.50 -2.88 -30.21
CA PRO A 10 -8.72 -2.36 -29.61
C PRO A 10 -8.64 -2.43 -28.07
N LEU A 11 -9.20 -1.43 -27.37
CA LEU A 11 -9.14 -1.32 -25.91
C LEU A 11 -9.56 -2.61 -25.19
N ALA A 12 -10.65 -3.25 -25.63
CA ALA A 12 -11.12 -4.51 -25.04
C ALA A 12 -10.08 -5.64 -25.14
N GLU A 13 -9.30 -5.70 -26.22
CA GLU A 13 -8.24 -6.67 -26.40
C GLU A 13 -7.01 -6.35 -25.55
N LEU A 14 -6.64 -5.06 -25.42
CA LEU A 14 -5.58 -4.62 -24.50
C LEU A 14 -5.92 -5.01 -23.06
N MET A 15 -7.13 -4.69 -22.60
CA MET A 15 -7.60 -5.01 -21.25
C MET A 15 -7.64 -6.52 -21.02
N ALA A 16 -8.08 -7.32 -22.00
CA ALA A 16 -8.06 -8.78 -21.88
C ALA A 16 -6.64 -9.33 -21.68
N ARG A 17 -5.67 -8.86 -22.47
CA ARG A 17 -4.27 -9.27 -22.31
C ARG A 17 -3.68 -8.78 -20.99
N ALA A 18 -4.02 -7.57 -20.54
CA ALA A 18 -3.58 -7.04 -19.27
C ALA A 18 -4.09 -7.89 -18.10
N ARG A 19 -5.36 -8.31 -18.12
CA ARG A 19 -5.90 -9.27 -17.14
C ARG A 19 -5.13 -10.59 -17.16
N ASP A 20 -4.87 -11.15 -18.33
CA ASP A 20 -4.12 -12.41 -18.42
C ASP A 20 -2.72 -12.31 -17.82
N VAL A 21 -2.04 -11.17 -17.98
CA VAL A 21 -0.73 -10.92 -17.34
C VAL A 21 -0.89 -10.80 -15.82
N ARG A 22 -1.88 -10.02 -15.34
CA ARG A 22 -2.14 -9.84 -13.91
C ARG A 22 -2.51 -11.16 -13.24
N ASP A 23 -3.45 -11.90 -13.79
CA ASP A 23 -3.94 -13.17 -13.22
C ASP A 23 -2.81 -14.23 -13.16
N ARG A 24 -1.86 -14.22 -14.11
CA ARG A 24 -0.68 -15.12 -14.07
C ARG A 24 0.36 -14.71 -13.03
N ALA A 25 0.56 -13.41 -12.82
CA ALA A 25 1.58 -12.90 -11.90
C ALA A 25 1.09 -12.85 -10.44
N HIS A 26 -0.17 -12.44 -10.24
CA HIS A 26 -0.73 -12.07 -8.93
C HIS A 26 -1.89 -12.97 -8.51
N GLY A 27 -2.33 -13.91 -9.37
CA GLY A 27 -3.41 -14.84 -9.07
C GLY A 27 -4.75 -14.14 -8.83
N THR A 28 -5.42 -14.54 -7.74
CA THR A 28 -6.71 -14.00 -7.30
C THR A 28 -6.58 -12.92 -6.25
N ARG A 29 -5.37 -12.50 -5.88
CA ARG A 29 -5.16 -11.51 -4.84
C ARG A 29 -5.24 -10.10 -5.41
N VAL A 30 -5.95 -9.23 -4.69
CA VAL A 30 -5.90 -7.78 -4.89
C VAL A 30 -5.54 -7.13 -3.56
N THR A 31 -4.55 -6.25 -3.56
CA THR A 31 -4.07 -5.64 -2.33
C THR A 31 -4.56 -4.21 -2.12
N TYR A 32 -4.38 -3.70 -0.91
CA TYR A 32 -4.50 -2.28 -0.57
C TYR A 32 -3.61 -1.99 0.63
N SER A 33 -3.15 -0.74 0.79
CA SER A 33 -2.41 -0.33 1.99
C SER A 33 -3.33 0.43 2.95
N PRO A 34 -3.62 -0.09 4.16
CA PRO A 34 -4.28 0.65 5.22
C PRO A 34 -3.35 1.76 5.74
N LYS A 35 -3.65 3.02 5.41
CA LYS A 35 -2.75 4.14 5.70
C LYS A 35 -3.39 5.33 6.42
N VAL A 36 -2.54 6.13 7.05
CA VAL A 36 -2.83 7.55 7.31
C VAL A 36 -2.08 8.45 6.35
N PHE A 37 -2.73 9.55 5.97
CA PHE A 37 -2.14 10.60 5.16
C PHE A 37 -1.64 11.72 6.08
N ILE A 38 -0.33 11.98 6.08
CA ILE A 38 0.31 13.05 6.86
C ILE A 38 0.76 14.15 5.89
N PRO A 39 -0.02 15.24 5.73
CA PRO A 39 0.32 16.35 4.85
C PRO A 39 1.34 17.28 5.53
N LEU A 40 2.58 16.80 5.73
CA LEU A 40 3.58 17.46 6.59
C LEU A 40 3.77 18.94 6.24
N THR A 41 3.74 19.27 4.95
CA THR A 41 3.59 20.64 4.47
C THR A 41 2.81 20.68 3.16
N MET A 42 1.92 21.65 3.04
CA MET A 42 1.25 22.00 1.79
C MET A 42 1.98 23.12 1.03
N LEU A 43 3.12 23.61 1.52
CA LEU A 43 3.96 24.53 0.76
C LEU A 43 4.75 23.74 -0.29
N CYS A 44 4.92 24.31 -1.48
CA CYS A 44 5.67 23.69 -2.57
C CYS A 44 6.37 24.75 -3.43
N ARG A 45 7.60 24.49 -3.87
CA ARG A 45 8.28 25.39 -4.80
C ARG A 45 7.65 25.35 -6.20
N ASP A 46 7.14 24.18 -6.59
CA ASP A 46 6.42 23.98 -7.85
C ASP A 46 5.03 24.65 -7.89
N ARG A 47 4.44 24.70 -9.09
CA ARG A 47 3.12 25.30 -9.38
C ARG A 47 2.32 24.44 -10.36
N CYS A 48 2.24 23.14 -10.10
CA CYS A 48 1.59 22.20 -11.02
C CYS A 48 0.15 22.64 -11.33
N GLY A 49 -0.18 22.75 -12.61
CA GLY A 49 -1.42 23.34 -13.09
C GLY A 49 -2.69 22.58 -12.69
N TYR A 50 -2.57 21.33 -12.27
CA TYR A 50 -3.63 20.43 -11.80
C TYR A 50 -3.67 20.26 -10.27
N CYS A 51 -2.68 20.78 -9.53
CA CYS A 51 -2.51 20.45 -8.11
C CYS A 51 -3.24 21.45 -7.20
N THR A 52 -4.07 20.92 -6.31
CA THR A 52 -4.71 21.66 -5.21
C THR A 52 -4.01 21.49 -3.87
N PHE A 53 -3.10 20.51 -3.75
CA PHE A 53 -2.37 20.25 -2.53
C PHE A 53 -1.42 21.41 -2.18
N ALA A 54 -0.72 21.95 -3.19
CA ALA A 54 0.16 23.09 -3.00
C ALA A 54 -0.64 24.37 -2.69
N GLN A 55 -0.40 24.94 -1.50
CA GLN A 55 -1.01 26.19 -1.04
C GLN A 55 0.06 27.26 -0.79
N PRO A 56 -0.26 28.55 -1.01
CA PRO A 56 0.60 29.64 -0.58
C PRO A 56 0.57 29.78 0.95
N PRO A 57 1.62 30.35 1.59
CA PRO A 57 1.68 30.54 3.03
C PRO A 57 0.47 31.27 3.62
N ALA A 58 -0.11 32.22 2.88
CA ALA A 58 -1.29 32.98 3.32
C ALA A 58 -2.58 32.16 3.51
N ARG A 59 -2.58 30.87 3.12
CA ARG A 59 -3.70 29.95 3.29
C ARG A 59 -3.45 28.85 4.33
N LEU A 60 -2.31 28.92 5.02
CA LEU A 60 -1.91 27.92 6.01
C LEU A 60 -1.74 28.60 7.37
N ASP A 61 -2.12 27.90 8.43
CA ASP A 61 -1.90 28.37 9.80
C ASP A 61 -0.42 28.28 10.18
N ALA A 62 0.29 27.26 9.68
CA ALA A 62 1.73 27.07 9.85
C ALA A 62 2.38 26.52 8.56
N PRO A 63 3.67 26.80 8.32
CA PRO A 63 4.41 26.23 7.19
C PRO A 63 4.49 24.71 7.17
N TYR A 64 4.57 24.08 8.34
CA TYR A 64 4.61 22.63 8.52
C TYR A 64 3.71 22.22 9.69
N LEU A 65 3.24 20.97 9.68
CA LEU A 65 2.64 20.35 10.86
C LEU A 65 3.66 20.26 12.00
N SER A 66 3.21 20.46 13.23
CA SER A 66 4.04 20.27 14.42
C SER A 66 4.26 18.77 14.71
N PRO A 67 5.26 18.39 15.51
CA PRO A 67 5.45 17.00 15.93
C PRO A 67 4.21 16.42 16.63
N ASP A 68 3.52 17.23 17.44
CA ASP A 68 2.31 16.80 18.15
C ASP A 68 1.16 16.53 17.18
N ASP A 69 0.98 17.36 16.14
CA ASP A 69 -0.05 17.14 15.11
C ASP A 69 0.23 15.88 14.28
N VAL A 70 1.50 15.68 13.91
CA VAL A 70 1.97 14.49 13.19
C VAL A 70 1.68 13.23 14.00
N LEU A 71 2.08 13.20 15.27
CA LEU A 71 1.85 12.06 16.16
C LEU A 71 0.37 11.85 16.46
N ALA A 72 -0.44 12.90 16.55
CA ALA A 72 -1.88 12.77 16.74
C ALA A 72 -2.54 12.05 15.54
N ILE A 73 -2.16 12.41 14.31
CA ILE A 73 -2.65 11.72 13.10
C ILE A 73 -2.19 10.26 13.10
N ALA A 74 -0.90 10.01 13.37
CA ALA A 74 -0.33 8.67 13.38
C ALA A 74 -0.98 7.75 14.43
N ARG A 75 -1.17 8.23 15.67
CA ARG A 75 -1.84 7.48 16.74
C ARG A 75 -3.28 7.14 16.39
N SER A 76 -4.00 8.07 15.77
CA SER A 76 -5.35 7.80 15.27
C SER A 76 -5.35 6.70 14.21
N GLY A 77 -4.36 6.72 13.31
CA GLY A 77 -4.14 5.70 12.29
C GLY A 77 -3.88 4.31 12.86
N ALA A 78 -2.92 4.21 13.77
CA ALA A 78 -2.59 2.98 14.46
C ALA A 78 -3.81 2.41 15.20
N ALA A 79 -4.57 3.25 15.90
CA ALA A 79 -5.80 2.86 16.58
C ALA A 79 -6.90 2.38 15.63
N ALA A 80 -6.89 2.84 14.37
CA ALA A 80 -7.80 2.43 13.31
C ALA A 80 -7.30 1.23 12.47
N GLY A 81 -6.17 0.60 12.85
CA GLY A 81 -5.60 -0.55 12.14
C GLY A 81 -4.82 -0.19 10.87
N CYS A 82 -4.31 1.04 10.76
CA CYS A 82 -3.38 1.39 9.68
C CYS A 82 -2.01 0.72 9.92
N HIS A 83 -1.30 0.42 8.84
CA HIS A 83 0.10 -0.04 8.88
C HIS A 83 1.06 1.01 8.30
N GLU A 84 0.58 1.86 7.40
CA GLU A 84 1.39 2.86 6.71
C GLU A 84 1.12 4.28 7.21
N ALA A 85 2.20 5.05 7.37
CA ALA A 85 2.18 6.49 7.52
C ALA A 85 2.70 7.16 6.25
N LEU A 86 1.78 7.58 5.37
CA LEU A 86 2.14 8.25 4.12
C LEU A 86 2.47 9.72 4.39
N PHE A 87 3.76 10.05 4.37
CA PHE A 87 4.21 11.44 4.34
C PHE A 87 4.09 11.98 2.92
N THR A 88 3.20 12.95 2.73
CA THR A 88 3.07 13.69 1.48
C THR A 88 3.35 15.16 1.73
N LEU A 89 4.15 15.77 0.86
CA LEU A 89 4.59 17.14 1.02
C LEU A 89 4.89 17.79 -0.33
N GLY A 90 4.94 19.12 -0.35
CA GLY A 90 5.48 19.84 -1.49
C GLY A 90 7.01 19.83 -1.51
N GLU A 91 7.56 20.08 -2.70
CA GLU A 91 8.99 19.97 -2.97
C GLU A 91 9.71 21.27 -2.62
N ARG A 92 10.74 21.15 -1.77
CA ARG A 92 11.63 22.22 -1.27
C ARG A 92 10.95 23.59 -1.09
N PRO A 93 9.85 23.70 -0.32
CA PRO A 93 9.20 24.98 -0.10
C PRO A 93 10.13 26.06 0.44
N GLU A 94 11.19 25.70 1.17
CA GLU A 94 12.22 26.60 1.70
C GLU A 94 12.96 27.39 0.62
N ASP A 95 13.10 26.88 -0.61
CA ASP A 95 13.75 27.59 -1.71
C ASP A 95 12.89 28.75 -2.25
N ARG A 96 11.57 28.66 -2.05
CA ARG A 96 10.61 29.64 -2.58
C ARG A 96 10.06 30.55 -1.50
N TYR A 97 9.85 30.03 -0.30
CA TYR A 97 9.13 30.70 0.77
C TYR A 97 10.07 30.94 1.95
N PRO A 98 10.46 32.20 2.22
CA PRO A 98 11.28 32.54 3.39
C PRO A 98 10.67 32.05 4.71
N ALA A 99 9.34 32.05 4.83
CA ALA A 99 8.63 31.53 6.00
C ALA A 99 8.89 30.04 6.24
N ALA A 100 9.09 29.24 5.19
CA ALA A 100 9.43 27.83 5.33
C ALA A 100 10.86 27.64 5.82
N ALA A 101 11.81 28.40 5.26
CA ALA A 101 13.22 28.37 5.70
C ALA A 101 13.40 28.87 7.14
N GLU A 102 12.72 29.96 7.52
CA GLU A 102 12.73 30.51 8.87
C GLU A 102 12.14 29.51 9.88
N TRP A 103 11.00 28.90 9.54
CA TRP A 103 10.37 27.88 10.37
C TRP A 103 11.31 26.70 10.61
N LEU A 104 11.90 26.12 9.57
CA LEU A 104 12.84 25.01 9.70
C LEU A 104 14.02 25.38 10.62
N SER A 105 14.66 26.52 10.37
CA SER A 105 15.81 26.97 11.16
C SER A 105 15.47 27.18 12.64
N THR A 106 14.29 27.73 12.94
CA THR A 106 13.81 27.98 14.32
C THR A 106 13.55 26.66 15.06
N HIS A 107 13.18 25.61 14.32
CA HIS A 107 12.92 24.28 14.87
C HIS A 107 14.14 23.35 14.78
N GLY A 108 15.29 23.87 14.35
CA GLY A 108 16.57 23.14 14.34
C GLY A 108 16.82 22.25 13.12
N TYR A 109 16.10 22.47 12.02
CA TYR A 109 16.25 21.71 10.78
C TYR A 109 16.87 22.58 9.67
N GLY A 110 17.78 22.00 8.90
CA GLY A 110 18.43 22.63 7.75
C GLY A 110 17.64 22.51 6.44
N SER A 111 16.74 21.53 6.34
CA SER A 111 15.92 21.29 5.14
C SER A 111 14.59 20.64 5.48
N THR A 112 13.65 20.69 4.53
CA THR A 112 12.39 19.94 4.61
C THR A 112 12.64 18.44 4.76
N VAL A 113 13.65 17.90 4.06
CA VAL A 113 13.96 16.46 4.09
C VAL A 113 14.44 16.03 5.48
N GLU A 114 15.28 16.83 6.14
CA GLU A 114 15.69 16.57 7.52
C GLU A 114 14.48 16.54 8.47
N TYR A 115 13.50 17.42 8.26
CA TYR A 115 12.29 17.43 9.08
C TYR A 115 11.41 16.21 8.81
N VAL A 116 11.24 15.79 7.55
CA VAL A 116 10.56 14.54 7.18
C VAL A 116 11.23 13.36 7.88
N ALA A 117 12.56 13.28 7.86
CA ALA A 117 13.31 12.20 8.49
C ALA A 117 13.04 12.12 10.00
N ALA A 118 13.05 13.27 10.68
CA ALA A 118 12.76 13.34 12.11
C ALA A 118 11.32 12.94 12.45
N MET A 119 10.34 13.37 11.64
CA MET A 119 8.94 13.04 11.84
C MET A 119 8.63 11.58 11.51
N ALA A 120 9.24 11.03 10.46
CA ALA A 120 9.15 9.60 10.13
C ALA A 120 9.70 8.73 11.26
N ARG A 121 10.88 9.08 11.82
CA ARG A 121 11.42 8.41 13.01
C ARG A 121 10.44 8.50 14.19
N ALA A 122 9.92 9.68 14.49
CA ALA A 122 9.00 9.86 15.61
C ALA A 122 7.72 9.02 15.46
N VAL A 123 7.15 8.96 14.25
CA VAL A 123 5.97 8.14 13.96
C VAL A 123 6.28 6.66 14.12
N LEU A 124 7.40 6.20 13.58
CA LEU A 124 7.83 4.81 13.70
C LEU A 124 8.04 4.42 15.17
N ASP A 125 8.74 5.24 15.95
CA ASP A 125 9.06 4.93 17.34
C ASP A 125 7.82 4.98 18.26
N ASP A 126 6.89 5.91 18.01
CA ASP A 126 5.72 6.15 18.88
C ASP A 126 4.54 5.22 18.55
N THR A 127 4.34 4.89 17.27
CA THR A 127 3.15 4.19 16.78
C THR A 127 3.46 2.90 16.03
N GLY A 128 4.73 2.70 15.65
CA GLY A 128 5.19 1.61 14.81
C GLY A 128 4.70 1.68 13.36
N LEU A 129 3.81 2.61 12.99
CA LEU A 129 3.41 2.79 11.59
C LEU A 129 4.65 2.95 10.71
N LEU A 130 4.66 2.25 9.57
CA LEU A 130 5.76 2.23 8.63
C LEU A 130 5.70 3.48 7.75
N PRO A 131 6.69 4.38 7.81
CA PRO A 131 6.66 5.58 7.01
C PRO A 131 6.89 5.31 5.51
N HIS A 132 6.03 5.87 4.67
CA HIS A 132 6.28 6.04 3.23
C HIS A 132 6.58 7.50 2.96
N ALA A 133 7.76 7.80 2.41
CA ALA A 133 8.12 9.19 2.11
C ALA A 133 7.85 9.52 0.62
N ASN A 134 6.75 10.22 0.35
CA ASN A 134 6.47 10.81 -0.97
C ASN A 134 6.87 12.29 -0.98
N ALA A 135 8.17 12.51 -1.11
CA ALA A 135 8.84 13.81 -0.91
C ALA A 135 9.30 14.47 -2.22
N GLY A 136 8.88 13.95 -3.37
CA GLY A 136 9.21 14.53 -4.66
C GLY A 136 10.60 14.17 -5.18
N ALA A 137 11.19 15.06 -5.98
CA ALA A 137 12.45 14.81 -6.68
C ALA A 137 13.68 15.02 -5.78
N LEU A 138 13.94 14.05 -4.90
CA LEU A 138 15.06 14.04 -3.97
C LEU A 138 16.41 13.70 -4.64
N HIS A 139 17.49 14.26 -4.11
CA HIS A 139 18.85 13.88 -4.46
C HIS A 139 19.23 12.57 -3.76
N ARG A 140 20.30 11.92 -4.25
CA ARG A 140 20.76 10.63 -3.74
C ARG A 140 21.05 10.65 -2.23
N ASP A 141 21.67 11.71 -1.73
CA ASP A 141 21.96 11.90 -0.30
C ASP A 141 20.69 12.09 0.54
N GLU A 142 19.68 12.78 0.01
CA GLU A 142 18.38 12.96 0.65
C GLU A 142 17.56 11.67 0.69
N LEU A 143 17.56 10.88 -0.39
CA LEU A 143 16.97 9.53 -0.41
C LEU A 143 17.65 8.62 0.64
N ALA A 144 18.99 8.68 0.71
CA ALA A 144 19.76 7.93 1.69
C ALA A 144 19.49 8.37 3.13
N LEU A 145 19.21 9.65 3.38
CA LEU A 145 18.82 10.16 4.69
C LEU A 145 17.49 9.58 5.18
N LEU A 146 16.55 9.32 4.27
CA LEU A 146 15.23 8.76 4.61
C LEU A 146 15.24 7.23 4.73
N ARG A 147 16.18 6.53 4.07
CA ARG A 147 16.26 5.07 4.07
C ARG A 147 16.18 4.41 5.48
N PRO A 148 16.83 4.94 6.54
CA PRO A 148 16.75 4.33 7.87
C PRO A 148 15.42 4.54 8.60
N VAL A 149 14.51 5.37 8.07
CA VAL A 149 13.23 5.73 8.70
C VAL A 149 12.01 5.38 7.83
N SER A 150 12.20 4.99 6.58
CA SER A 150 11.11 4.66 5.65
C SER A 150 11.41 3.35 4.90
N PRO A 151 10.61 2.28 5.08
CA PRO A 151 10.76 1.04 4.31
C PRO A 151 10.59 1.23 2.79
N SER A 152 9.83 2.23 2.39
CA SER A 152 9.68 2.62 0.98
C SER A 152 9.58 4.14 0.82
N GLN A 153 9.90 4.59 -0.38
CA GLN A 153 9.86 6.01 -0.76
C GLN A 153 9.16 6.13 -2.11
N GLY A 154 8.75 7.33 -2.49
CA GLY A 154 8.03 7.48 -3.75
C GLY A 154 8.09 8.85 -4.39
N MET A 155 7.89 8.84 -5.70
CA MET A 155 7.78 10.03 -6.53
C MET A 155 7.18 9.65 -7.90
N MET A 156 6.15 10.38 -8.32
CA MET A 156 5.57 10.24 -9.67
C MET A 156 6.52 10.82 -10.75
N ILE A 157 6.75 10.06 -11.83
CA ILE A 157 7.33 10.60 -13.08
C ILE A 157 6.33 11.53 -13.77
N GLU A 158 5.05 11.14 -13.75
CA GLU A 158 3.91 11.81 -14.40
C GLU A 158 3.98 11.80 -15.94
N SER A 159 5.01 12.41 -16.53
CA SER A 159 5.27 12.42 -17.97
C SER A 159 6.72 12.79 -18.25
N LEU A 160 7.29 12.28 -19.35
CA LEU A 160 8.62 12.68 -19.83
C LEU A 160 8.58 13.84 -20.83
N ARG A 161 7.40 14.40 -21.09
CA ARG A 161 7.24 15.53 -22.00
C ARG A 161 7.61 16.84 -21.29
N SER A 162 8.75 17.42 -21.65
CA SER A 162 9.33 18.58 -20.96
C SER A 162 8.60 19.91 -21.16
N ASP A 163 7.70 20.02 -22.14
CA ASP A 163 7.00 21.26 -22.50
C ASP A 163 5.51 21.29 -22.07
N LEU A 164 5.10 20.39 -21.17
CA LEU A 164 3.73 20.35 -20.66
C LEU A 164 3.32 21.67 -20.01
N ALA A 165 2.21 22.23 -20.46
CA ALA A 165 1.63 23.43 -19.85
C ALA A 165 1.29 23.21 -18.36
N ALA A 166 0.92 21.98 -18.00
CA ALA A 166 0.67 21.53 -16.63
C ALA A 166 1.86 21.72 -15.69
N HIS A 167 3.09 21.71 -16.19
CA HIS A 167 4.32 21.80 -15.39
C HIS A 167 5.05 23.14 -15.55
N ARG A 168 4.40 24.15 -16.15
CA ARG A 168 5.00 25.48 -16.28
C ARG A 168 5.33 26.06 -14.90
N GLY A 169 6.60 26.40 -14.69
CA GLY A 169 7.07 26.93 -13.40
C GLY A 169 7.21 25.86 -12.31
N CYS A 170 7.42 24.61 -12.71
CA CYS A 170 7.68 23.49 -11.82
C CYS A 170 9.09 22.93 -12.10
N PRO A 171 10.17 23.54 -11.57
CA PRO A 171 11.54 23.09 -11.84
C PRO A 171 11.79 21.62 -11.46
N ASP A 172 11.09 21.07 -10.47
CA ASP A 172 11.29 19.66 -10.09
C ASP A 172 10.53 18.70 -10.98
N LYS A 173 9.60 19.18 -11.82
CA LYS A 173 8.89 18.37 -12.81
C LYS A 173 9.67 18.18 -14.12
N ASP A 174 10.92 18.66 -14.17
CA ASP A 174 11.81 18.37 -15.29
C ASP A 174 12.03 16.85 -15.42
N PRO A 175 11.81 16.26 -16.61
CA PRO A 175 11.94 14.81 -16.81
C PRO A 175 13.31 14.25 -16.41
N ALA A 176 14.40 14.96 -16.69
CA ALA A 176 15.74 14.48 -16.33
C ALA A 176 15.94 14.49 -14.82
N ARG A 177 15.36 15.46 -14.10
CA ARG A 177 15.38 15.51 -12.64
C ARG A 177 14.61 14.34 -12.00
N ARG A 178 13.43 14.03 -12.54
CA ARG A 178 12.60 12.89 -12.08
C ARG A 178 13.31 11.56 -12.33
N LEU A 179 13.83 11.35 -13.55
CA LEU A 179 14.59 10.14 -13.88
C LEU A 179 15.86 9.99 -13.01
N ALA A 180 16.57 11.09 -12.72
CA ALA A 180 17.74 11.04 -11.84
C ALA A 180 17.38 10.62 -10.40
N THR A 181 16.20 10.99 -9.90
CA THR A 181 15.71 10.56 -8.59
C THR A 181 15.39 9.06 -8.61
N LEU A 182 14.71 8.59 -9.66
CA LEU A 182 14.37 7.17 -9.85
C LEU A 182 15.64 6.31 -9.92
N GLU A 183 16.64 6.69 -10.73
CA GLU A 183 17.91 5.96 -10.80
C GLU A 183 18.65 5.96 -9.46
N ALA A 184 18.68 7.08 -8.74
CA ALA A 184 19.32 7.15 -7.43
C ALA A 184 18.63 6.27 -6.38
N ALA A 185 17.30 6.12 -6.44
CA ALA A 185 16.57 5.18 -5.59
C ALA A 185 16.97 3.73 -5.87
N GLY A 186 17.11 3.37 -7.15
CA GLY A 186 17.61 2.05 -7.58
C GLY A 186 19.04 1.78 -7.10
N GLU A 187 19.96 2.72 -7.28
CA GLU A 187 21.35 2.61 -6.79
C GLU A 187 21.48 2.45 -5.27
N LEU A 188 20.45 2.86 -4.52
CA LEU A 188 20.38 2.76 -3.07
C LEU A 188 19.57 1.55 -2.61
N SER A 189 19.06 0.71 -3.52
CA SER A 189 18.19 -0.42 -3.24
C SER A 189 16.96 -0.03 -2.41
N ILE A 190 16.32 1.09 -2.74
CA ILE A 190 15.10 1.58 -2.06
C ILE A 190 13.88 1.05 -2.81
N PRO A 191 12.97 0.28 -2.17
CA PRO A 191 11.66 -0.03 -2.74
C PRO A 191 10.91 1.27 -3.05
N PHE A 192 10.57 1.47 -4.32
CA PHE A 192 10.15 2.77 -4.83
C PHE A 192 8.79 2.73 -5.51
N THR A 193 7.90 3.62 -5.09
CA THR A 193 6.61 3.88 -5.75
C THR A 193 6.77 5.02 -6.75
N THR A 194 6.34 4.79 -7.99
CA THR A 194 6.35 5.83 -9.03
C THR A 194 5.06 5.79 -9.84
N GLY A 195 4.98 6.49 -10.97
CA GLY A 195 3.74 6.53 -11.74
C GLY A 195 3.67 7.58 -12.82
N ILE A 196 2.57 7.53 -13.57
CA ILE A 196 2.21 8.47 -14.63
C ILE A 196 0.89 9.17 -14.32
N LEU A 197 0.70 10.37 -14.89
CA LEU A 197 -0.57 11.07 -14.90
C LEU A 197 -1.17 11.03 -16.30
N VAL A 198 -2.48 10.80 -16.37
CA VAL A 198 -3.23 10.62 -17.61
C VAL A 198 -4.21 11.78 -17.78
N GLY A 199 -4.12 12.52 -18.88
CA GLY A 199 -5.01 13.65 -19.20
C GLY A 199 -4.50 15.02 -18.76
N ILE A 200 -3.19 15.18 -18.53
CA ILE A 200 -2.56 16.48 -18.20
C ILE A 200 -2.01 17.24 -19.41
N GLY A 201 -2.19 16.68 -20.61
CA GLY A 201 -1.76 17.24 -21.90
C GLY A 201 -0.71 16.40 -22.62
N GLU A 202 -0.29 15.30 -22.00
CA GLU A 202 0.48 14.24 -22.62
C GLU A 202 -0.37 13.45 -23.62
N ASN A 203 0.27 12.84 -24.61
CA ASN A 203 -0.37 11.92 -25.54
C ASN A 203 0.00 10.46 -25.23
N ARG A 204 -0.56 9.52 -25.99
CA ARG A 204 -0.31 8.09 -25.84
C ARG A 204 1.17 7.70 -25.93
N ASP A 205 1.93 8.26 -26.86
CA ASP A 205 3.36 7.98 -27.01
C ASP A 205 4.15 8.50 -25.81
N ASP A 206 3.75 9.64 -25.22
CA ASP A 206 4.36 10.17 -24.00
C ASP A 206 4.15 9.21 -22.81
N ARG A 207 2.96 8.59 -22.70
CA ARG A 207 2.64 7.58 -21.68
C ARG A 207 3.50 6.33 -21.84
N ILE A 208 3.59 5.81 -23.06
CA ILE A 208 4.42 4.64 -23.38
C ILE A 208 5.89 4.93 -23.06
N ALA A 209 6.42 6.08 -23.48
CA ALA A 209 7.81 6.44 -23.21
C ALA A 209 8.11 6.55 -21.70
N ALA A 210 7.18 7.08 -20.90
CA ALA A 210 7.35 7.13 -19.45
C ALA A 210 7.32 5.73 -18.82
N LEU A 211 6.42 4.85 -19.26
CA LEU A 211 6.33 3.46 -18.79
C LEU A 211 7.56 2.65 -19.17
N GLU A 212 8.06 2.79 -20.40
CA GLU A 212 9.30 2.16 -20.86
C GLU A 212 10.50 2.63 -20.04
N ALA A 213 10.59 3.92 -19.71
CA ALA A 213 11.67 4.43 -18.87
C ALA A 213 11.63 3.88 -17.42
N ILE A 214 10.42 3.71 -16.86
CA ILE A 214 10.23 3.06 -15.55
C ILE A 214 10.64 1.58 -15.63
N ALA A 215 10.18 0.86 -16.65
CA ALA A 215 10.53 -0.54 -16.88
C ALA A 215 12.04 -0.73 -17.03
N ASP A 216 12.70 0.16 -17.79
CA ASP A 216 14.15 0.16 -17.97
C ASP A 216 14.91 0.38 -16.65
N SER A 217 14.41 1.29 -15.80
CA SER A 217 14.99 1.54 -14.48
C SER A 217 14.83 0.35 -13.54
N HIS A 218 13.64 -0.26 -13.53
CA HIS A 218 13.40 -1.50 -12.79
C HIS A 218 14.27 -2.65 -13.31
N ALA A 219 14.42 -2.81 -14.63
CA ALA A 219 15.28 -3.85 -15.20
C ALA A 219 16.77 -3.72 -14.80
N ARG A 220 17.24 -2.49 -14.52
CA ARG A 220 18.60 -2.25 -14.03
C ARG A 220 18.78 -2.57 -12.55
N HIS A 221 17.78 -2.24 -11.72
CA HIS A 221 17.97 -2.16 -10.27
C HIS A 221 16.98 -2.99 -9.45
N GLY A 222 15.90 -3.50 -10.03
CA GLY A 222 14.85 -4.29 -9.37
C GLY A 222 13.99 -3.52 -8.36
N HIS A 223 14.08 -2.19 -8.31
CA HIS A 223 13.65 -1.38 -7.16
C HIS A 223 12.23 -0.82 -7.22
N VAL A 224 11.60 -0.78 -8.40
CA VAL A 224 10.25 -0.23 -8.56
C VAL A 224 9.24 -1.29 -8.10
N GLN A 225 8.61 -1.06 -6.95
CA GLN A 225 7.62 -2.00 -6.39
C GLN A 225 6.23 -1.74 -6.96
N GLU A 226 5.91 -0.48 -7.24
CA GLU A 226 4.56 -0.04 -7.58
C GLU A 226 4.60 1.09 -8.61
N VAL A 227 3.69 1.00 -9.59
CA VAL A 227 3.40 2.08 -10.53
C VAL A 227 1.95 2.52 -10.36
N ILE A 228 1.75 3.80 -10.10
CA ILE A 228 0.44 4.43 -10.01
C ILE A 228 0.10 5.01 -11.39
N VAL A 229 -1.03 4.59 -11.95
CA VAL A 229 -1.65 5.22 -13.12
C VAL A 229 -2.83 6.02 -12.62
N GLN A 230 -2.71 7.35 -12.65
CA GLN A 230 -3.73 8.25 -12.11
C GLN A 230 -4.29 9.16 -13.19
N ASN A 231 -5.62 9.23 -13.28
CA ASN A 231 -6.32 10.15 -14.17
C ASN A 231 -6.36 11.58 -13.62
N PHE A 232 -6.34 12.55 -14.53
CA PHE A 232 -6.60 13.95 -14.26
C PHE A 232 -8.10 14.20 -14.11
N LEU A 233 -8.48 14.87 -13.03
CA LEU A 233 -9.78 15.49 -12.83
C LEU A 233 -9.61 17.00 -12.63
N PRO A 234 -10.44 17.86 -13.27
CA PRO A 234 -10.35 19.29 -13.10
C PRO A 234 -10.80 19.72 -11.71
N LYS A 235 -9.99 20.58 -11.07
CA LYS A 235 -10.24 21.05 -9.71
C LYS A 235 -10.39 22.57 -9.65
N PRO A 236 -11.40 23.10 -8.95
CA PRO A 236 -11.55 24.54 -8.74
C PRO A 236 -10.28 25.18 -8.17
N GLY A 237 -9.95 26.38 -8.65
CA GLY A 237 -8.79 27.13 -8.16
C GLY A 237 -7.43 26.72 -8.75
N THR A 238 -7.39 25.69 -9.60
CA THR A 238 -6.18 25.30 -10.36
C THR A 238 -6.12 26.00 -11.71
N ALA A 239 -4.94 26.04 -12.34
CA ALA A 239 -4.78 26.58 -13.69
C ALA A 239 -5.53 25.75 -14.75
N MET A 240 -5.70 24.45 -14.47
CA MET A 240 -6.37 23.47 -15.33
C MET A 240 -7.84 23.24 -14.95
N GLN A 241 -8.44 24.07 -14.10
CA GLN A 241 -9.83 23.91 -13.65
C GLN A 241 -10.87 23.88 -14.79
N LYS A 242 -10.52 24.40 -15.97
CA LYS A 242 -11.37 24.44 -17.18
C LYS A 242 -10.98 23.38 -18.22
N THR A 243 -9.93 22.61 -17.96
CA THR A 243 -9.52 21.49 -18.81
C THR A 243 -10.53 20.35 -18.63
N PRO A 244 -10.95 19.67 -19.70
CA PRO A 244 -11.79 18.47 -19.57
C PRO A 244 -11.11 17.40 -18.69
N PRO A 245 -11.87 16.60 -17.92
CA PRO A 245 -11.31 15.44 -17.25
C PRO A 245 -10.71 14.45 -18.27
N CYS A 246 -9.79 13.61 -17.81
CA CYS A 246 -9.28 12.50 -18.61
C CYS A 246 -10.44 11.64 -19.12
N PRO A 247 -10.51 11.35 -20.43
CA PRO A 247 -11.46 10.39 -20.97
C PRO A 247 -11.28 9.01 -20.32
N ALA A 248 -12.39 8.31 -20.07
CA ALA A 248 -12.38 7.02 -19.37
C ALA A 248 -11.68 5.93 -20.19
N ASP A 249 -11.89 5.90 -21.51
CA ASP A 249 -11.22 4.98 -22.44
C ASP A 249 -9.71 5.20 -22.49
N GLU A 250 -9.25 6.45 -22.52
CA GLU A 250 -7.83 6.78 -22.44
C GLU A 250 -7.19 6.34 -21.12
N TYR A 251 -7.93 6.47 -20.01
CA TYR A 251 -7.47 6.03 -18.70
C TYR A 251 -7.34 4.51 -18.60
N LEU A 252 -8.38 3.77 -19.03
CA LEU A 252 -8.35 2.31 -19.06
C LEU A 252 -7.27 1.79 -20.02
N GLU A 253 -7.06 2.47 -21.15
CA GLU A 253 -5.95 2.15 -22.06
C GLU A 253 -4.60 2.32 -21.36
N ALA A 254 -4.39 3.44 -20.65
CA ALA A 254 -3.14 3.70 -19.95
C ALA A 254 -2.82 2.64 -18.88
N ILE A 255 -3.84 2.17 -18.14
CA ILE A 255 -3.69 1.08 -17.16
C ILE A 255 -3.31 -0.23 -17.87
N ALA A 256 -4.04 -0.59 -18.93
CA ALA A 256 -3.76 -1.82 -19.67
C ALA A 256 -2.36 -1.79 -20.31
N LEU A 257 -1.93 -0.65 -20.87
CA LEU A 257 -0.58 -0.46 -21.39
C LEU A 257 0.46 -0.58 -20.29
N ALA A 258 0.24 0.00 -19.11
CA ALA A 258 1.16 -0.13 -17.98
C ALA A 258 1.38 -1.60 -17.61
N ARG A 259 0.32 -2.40 -17.45
CA ARG A 259 0.43 -3.84 -17.18
C ARG A 259 1.19 -4.62 -18.26
N LEU A 260 1.06 -4.21 -19.52
CA LEU A 260 1.68 -4.92 -20.65
C LEU A 260 3.14 -4.51 -20.91
N ILE A 261 3.51 -3.28 -20.55
CA ILE A 261 4.86 -2.72 -20.77
C ILE A 261 5.77 -2.99 -19.56
N LEU A 262 5.24 -2.84 -18.35
CA LEU A 262 6.00 -3.03 -17.12
C LEU A 262 6.25 -4.52 -16.86
N PRO A 263 7.40 -4.88 -16.24
CA PRO A 263 7.62 -6.23 -15.72
C PRO A 263 6.44 -6.68 -14.83
N PRO A 264 5.90 -7.91 -14.98
CA PRO A 264 4.71 -8.36 -14.26
C PRO A 264 4.81 -8.33 -12.73
N GLU A 265 6.03 -8.42 -12.19
CA GLU A 265 6.35 -8.30 -10.77
C GLU A 265 6.12 -6.90 -10.19
N ILE A 266 5.99 -5.87 -11.04
CA ILE A 266 5.61 -4.53 -10.59
C ILE A 266 4.10 -4.50 -10.32
N HIS A 267 3.72 -4.08 -9.12
CA HIS A 267 2.33 -3.87 -8.75
C HIS A 267 1.77 -2.63 -9.45
N LEU A 268 0.54 -2.74 -9.95
CA LEU A 268 -0.11 -1.67 -10.69
C LEU A 268 -1.30 -1.14 -9.90
N GLN A 269 -1.24 0.15 -9.57
CA GLN A 269 -2.27 0.86 -8.82
C GLN A 269 -3.04 1.83 -9.72
N ALA A 270 -4.35 1.91 -9.50
CA ALA A 270 -5.18 3.01 -9.97
C ALA A 270 -6.06 3.52 -8.81
N PRO A 271 -6.06 4.83 -8.47
CA PRO A 271 -6.82 5.34 -7.33
C PRO A 271 -8.33 5.11 -7.48
N PRO A 272 -8.97 4.33 -6.58
CA PRO A 272 -10.38 3.95 -6.75
C PRO A 272 -11.34 5.12 -6.51
N ASN A 273 -10.95 6.13 -5.73
CA ASN A 273 -11.75 7.33 -5.46
C ASN A 273 -11.88 8.27 -6.68
N LEU A 274 -11.03 8.10 -7.70
CA LEU A 274 -11.02 8.97 -8.89
C LEU A 274 -11.81 8.40 -10.07
N SER A 275 -12.52 7.29 -9.85
CA SER A 275 -13.44 6.67 -10.80
C SER A 275 -14.81 6.47 -10.12
N ASP A 276 -15.90 6.82 -10.80
CA ASP A 276 -17.24 6.66 -10.23
C ASP A 276 -17.64 5.17 -10.12
N ASP A 277 -17.21 4.36 -11.09
CA ASP A 277 -17.18 2.90 -11.01
C ASP A 277 -15.73 2.44 -11.08
N PHE A 278 -15.16 2.02 -9.95
CA PHE A 278 -13.77 1.58 -9.88
C PHE A 278 -13.59 0.08 -10.13
N GLY A 279 -14.68 -0.71 -10.25
CA GLY A 279 -14.58 -2.14 -10.53
C GLY A 279 -13.90 -2.45 -11.87
N VAL A 280 -14.20 -1.63 -12.89
CA VAL A 280 -13.58 -1.73 -14.24
C VAL A 280 -12.06 -1.56 -14.24
N LEU A 281 -11.47 -1.00 -13.18
CA LEU A 281 -10.01 -0.89 -13.07
C LEU A 281 -9.36 -2.28 -12.90
N LEU A 282 -10.04 -3.21 -12.22
CA LEU A 282 -9.63 -4.63 -12.17
C LEU A 282 -9.63 -5.26 -13.56
N ASP A 283 -10.59 -4.86 -14.41
CA ASP A 283 -10.65 -5.33 -15.78
C ASP A 283 -9.55 -4.76 -16.66
N ALA A 284 -8.97 -3.62 -16.27
CA ALA A 284 -7.85 -2.99 -16.95
C ALA A 284 -6.48 -3.56 -16.53
N GLY A 285 -6.41 -4.35 -15.45
CA GLY A 285 -5.22 -5.12 -15.06
C GLY A 285 -4.48 -4.62 -13.81
N ILE A 286 -5.10 -3.78 -12.97
CA ILE A 286 -4.57 -3.48 -11.65
C ILE A 286 -4.62 -4.72 -10.74
N ASP A 287 -3.70 -4.80 -9.79
CA ASP A 287 -3.70 -5.80 -8.72
C ASP A 287 -3.75 -5.15 -7.33
N ASP A 288 -3.80 -3.81 -7.28
CA ASP A 288 -3.73 -3.05 -6.04
C ASP A 288 -4.61 -1.79 -6.10
N TRP A 289 -5.40 -1.57 -5.05
CA TRP A 289 -6.22 -0.37 -4.87
C TRP A 289 -5.45 0.83 -4.33
N GLY A 290 -4.25 0.60 -3.80
CA GLY A 290 -3.35 1.60 -3.25
C GLY A 290 -3.59 1.90 -1.78
N GLY A 291 -3.01 3.02 -1.35
CA GLY A 291 -3.19 3.54 0.00
C GLY A 291 -4.61 4.05 0.27
N VAL A 292 -5.39 3.32 1.06
CA VAL A 292 -6.76 3.67 1.46
C VAL A 292 -6.77 4.02 2.95
N SER A 293 -7.34 5.19 3.29
CA SER A 293 -7.43 5.60 4.69
C SER A 293 -8.85 5.45 5.24
N PRO A 294 -9.02 4.83 6.42
CA PRO A 294 -10.31 4.80 7.10
C PRO A 294 -10.64 6.11 7.82
N ILE A 295 -9.64 6.99 8.04
CA ILE A 295 -9.77 8.16 8.93
C ILE A 295 -9.32 9.49 8.34
N THR A 296 -8.33 9.49 7.43
CA THR A 296 -7.80 10.73 6.84
C THR A 296 -8.38 10.93 5.45
N ALA A 297 -8.70 12.18 5.11
CA ALA A 297 -9.10 12.52 3.75
C ALA A 297 -7.94 12.33 2.76
N ASP A 298 -8.25 12.17 1.48
CA ASP A 298 -7.28 12.36 0.42
C ASP A 298 -6.98 13.87 0.32
N HIS A 299 -5.86 14.34 0.86
CA HIS A 299 -5.52 15.76 0.79
C HIS A 299 -5.08 16.21 -0.61
N VAL A 300 -4.79 15.27 -1.52
CA VAL A 300 -4.48 15.57 -2.92
C VAL A 300 -5.77 15.75 -3.71
N ASN A 301 -6.79 14.90 -3.46
CA ASN A 301 -8.12 14.96 -4.07
C ASN A 301 -9.22 15.06 -3.00
N PRO A 302 -9.30 16.16 -2.22
CA PRO A 302 -10.21 16.27 -1.07
C PRO A 302 -11.69 16.19 -1.45
N GLU A 303 -12.02 16.43 -2.72
CA GLU A 303 -13.36 16.30 -3.28
C GLU A 303 -13.79 14.85 -3.61
N ARG A 304 -12.85 13.89 -3.53
CA ARG A 304 -13.06 12.47 -3.83
C ARG A 304 -12.65 11.61 -2.62
N PRO A 305 -13.55 11.34 -1.66
CA PRO A 305 -13.22 10.57 -0.47
C PRO A 305 -12.85 9.12 -0.82
N TRP A 306 -12.05 8.50 0.05
CA TRP A 306 -11.72 7.08 -0.06
C TRP A 306 -13.00 6.22 -0.03
N PRO A 307 -13.08 5.16 -0.85
CA PRO A 307 -14.12 4.16 -0.67
C PRO A 307 -13.98 3.50 0.70
N MET A 308 -15.12 3.18 1.33
CA MET A 308 -15.13 2.41 2.57
C MET A 308 -14.56 1.01 2.32
N LEU A 309 -13.88 0.43 3.31
CA LEU A 309 -13.23 -0.88 3.19
C LEU A 309 -14.21 -1.98 2.77
N ASP A 310 -15.42 -2.00 3.33
CA ASP A 310 -16.47 -2.97 2.95
C ASP A 310 -16.84 -2.87 1.47
N ARG A 311 -16.80 -1.65 0.90
CA ARG A 311 -17.09 -1.44 -0.51
C ARG A 311 -15.94 -1.91 -1.40
N LEU A 312 -14.69 -1.70 -1.00
CA LEU A 312 -13.52 -2.25 -1.69
C LEU A 312 -13.56 -3.77 -1.69
N ARG A 313 -13.85 -4.37 -0.53
CA ARG A 313 -13.99 -5.82 -0.38
C ARG A 313 -15.08 -6.37 -1.29
N GLN A 314 -16.29 -5.81 -1.19
CA GLN A 314 -17.43 -6.23 -2.02
C GLN A 314 -17.12 -6.17 -3.52
N VAL A 315 -16.54 -5.06 -4.01
CA VAL A 315 -16.22 -4.91 -5.43
C VAL A 315 -15.14 -5.91 -5.86
N THR A 316 -14.12 -6.13 -5.03
CA THR A 316 -13.04 -7.09 -5.29
C THR A 316 -13.58 -8.52 -5.40
N GLU A 317 -14.41 -8.92 -4.44
CA GLU A 317 -15.02 -10.25 -4.37
C GLU A 317 -16.06 -10.48 -5.48
N ASP A 318 -16.82 -9.45 -5.85
CA ASP A 318 -17.77 -9.50 -6.98
C ASP A 318 -17.06 -9.77 -8.32
N HIS A 319 -15.79 -9.41 -8.44
CA HIS A 319 -14.93 -9.67 -9.60
C HIS A 319 -14.11 -10.98 -9.45
N GLY A 320 -14.38 -11.78 -8.40
CA GLY A 320 -13.73 -13.06 -8.19
C GLY A 320 -12.29 -12.95 -7.71
N PHE A 321 -11.96 -11.89 -6.97
CA PHE A 321 -10.66 -11.71 -6.29
C PHE A 321 -10.84 -11.68 -4.78
N GLU A 322 -9.75 -11.81 -4.04
CA GLU A 322 -9.71 -11.69 -2.59
C GLU A 322 -8.91 -10.45 -2.19
N LEU A 323 -9.52 -9.60 -1.35
CA LEU A 323 -8.89 -8.38 -0.84
C LEU A 323 -7.98 -8.70 0.35
N ALA A 324 -6.72 -8.28 0.27
CA ALA A 324 -5.74 -8.43 1.36
C ALA A 324 -5.04 -7.09 1.69
N PRO A 325 -4.84 -6.74 2.97
CA PRO A 325 -4.04 -5.58 3.30
C PRO A 325 -2.55 -5.89 3.10
N ARG A 326 -1.79 -4.89 2.64
CA ARG A 326 -0.33 -4.95 2.52
C ARG A 326 0.32 -3.84 3.32
N LEU A 327 1.63 -3.95 3.51
CA LEU A 327 2.46 -2.89 4.05
C LEU A 327 2.79 -1.86 2.96
N THR A 328 3.54 -0.82 3.36
CA THR A 328 4.09 0.15 2.40
C THR A 328 5.23 -0.42 1.54
N ILE A 329 5.77 -1.56 1.95
CA ILE A 329 6.73 -2.38 1.21
C ILE A 329 6.03 -3.68 0.81
N TYR A 330 6.26 -4.15 -0.41
CA TYR A 330 5.63 -5.37 -0.93
C TYR A 330 6.40 -6.65 -0.52
N PRO A 331 5.72 -7.81 -0.50
CA PRO A 331 6.30 -9.11 -0.18
C PRO A 331 7.65 -9.41 -0.84
N GLU A 332 7.80 -9.09 -2.12
CA GLU A 332 8.99 -9.35 -2.94
C GLU A 332 10.25 -8.68 -2.37
N TYR A 333 10.06 -7.55 -1.68
CA TYR A 333 11.13 -6.76 -1.07
C TYR A 333 11.33 -7.10 0.41
N ASP A 334 10.23 -7.35 1.15
CA ASP A 334 10.28 -7.78 2.56
C ASP A 334 10.97 -9.15 2.72
N GLN A 335 10.79 -10.06 1.76
CA GLN A 335 11.42 -11.39 1.77
C GLN A 335 12.93 -11.35 1.51
N SER A 336 13.49 -10.21 1.06
CA SER A 336 14.93 -9.99 0.87
C SER A 336 15.42 -8.77 1.68
N PRO A 337 15.25 -8.78 3.02
CA PRO A 337 15.41 -7.60 3.86
C PRO A 337 16.88 -7.16 4.02
N ALA A 338 17.83 -8.03 3.66
CA ALA A 338 19.25 -7.69 3.67
C ALA A 338 19.64 -6.70 2.56
N GLU A 339 18.90 -6.73 1.45
CA GLU A 339 19.12 -5.90 0.27
C GLU A 339 18.27 -4.63 0.33
N TRP A 340 16.99 -4.78 0.60
CA TRP A 340 16.00 -3.71 0.41
C TRP A 340 15.77 -2.84 1.63
N LEU A 341 16.02 -3.36 2.83
CA LEU A 341 15.74 -2.66 4.08
C LEU A 341 17.01 -2.24 4.81
N ASP A 342 16.95 -1.05 5.41
CA ASP A 342 17.88 -0.68 6.46
C ASP A 342 17.78 -1.67 7.63
N GLU A 343 18.91 -2.02 8.24
CA GLU A 343 18.96 -3.00 9.33
C GLU A 343 18.03 -2.61 10.50
N GLY A 344 17.91 -1.32 10.80
CA GLY A 344 17.05 -0.82 11.86
C GLY A 344 15.55 -0.95 11.59
N LEU A 345 15.14 -1.18 10.34
CA LEU A 345 13.74 -1.31 9.95
C LEU A 345 13.25 -2.75 9.85
N ARG A 346 14.17 -3.73 9.76
CA ARG A 346 13.80 -5.15 9.52
C ARG A 346 12.83 -5.69 10.55
N PHE A 347 13.05 -5.40 11.84
CA PHE A 347 12.12 -5.81 12.89
C PHE A 347 10.74 -5.15 12.74
N ALA A 348 10.69 -3.84 12.51
CA ALA A 348 9.43 -3.11 12.42
C ALA A 348 8.57 -3.57 11.24
N VAL A 349 9.19 -3.94 10.12
CA VAL A 349 8.51 -4.54 8.96
C VAL A 349 8.02 -5.94 9.31
N LEU A 350 8.91 -6.85 9.76
CA LEU A 350 8.55 -8.24 10.10
C LEU A 350 7.48 -8.35 11.20
N ASP A 351 7.48 -7.42 12.15
CA ASP A 351 6.47 -7.34 13.21
C ASP A 351 5.05 -7.11 12.65
N ARG A 352 4.96 -6.42 11.50
CA ARG A 352 3.69 -6.12 10.82
C ARG A 352 3.40 -7.03 9.64
N SER A 353 4.39 -7.79 9.18
CA SER A 353 4.24 -8.78 8.13
C SER A 353 3.64 -10.08 8.66
N ASP A 354 2.74 -10.68 7.88
CA ASP A 354 2.38 -12.08 8.02
C ASP A 354 3.47 -13.00 7.44
N SER A 355 3.21 -14.31 7.37
CA SER A 355 4.19 -15.28 6.88
C SER A 355 4.56 -15.14 5.41
N VAL A 356 3.83 -14.33 4.64
CA VAL A 356 4.10 -14.09 3.21
C VAL A 356 4.51 -12.66 2.91
N GLY A 357 4.64 -11.80 3.92
CA GLY A 357 5.07 -10.40 3.75
C GLY A 357 3.91 -9.42 3.52
N LEU A 358 2.65 -9.85 3.67
CA LEU A 358 1.49 -8.95 3.65
C LEU A 358 1.25 -8.35 5.04
N ALA A 359 0.42 -7.30 5.12
CA ALA A 359 0.09 -6.74 6.41
C ALA A 359 -0.77 -7.72 7.21
N ARG A 360 -0.42 -7.91 8.49
CA ARG A 360 -1.25 -8.67 9.42
C ARG A 360 -2.63 -8.05 9.56
N ASP A 361 -3.65 -8.86 9.34
CA ASP A 361 -5.06 -8.51 9.50
C ASP A 361 -5.72 -9.17 10.73
N ASP A 362 -4.92 -9.80 11.60
CA ASP A 362 -5.41 -10.39 12.83
C ASP A 362 -5.87 -9.31 13.85
N PRO A 363 -7.08 -9.47 14.43
CA PRO A 363 -7.59 -8.53 15.41
C PRO A 363 -6.71 -8.45 16.66
N GLY A 364 -6.31 -7.23 17.03
CA GLY A 364 -5.57 -6.94 18.27
C GLY A 364 -4.08 -6.70 18.09
N SER A 365 -3.52 -6.84 16.88
CA SER A 365 -2.15 -6.39 16.55
C SER A 365 -2.04 -4.84 16.49
N VAL A 366 -2.28 -4.19 17.64
CA VAL A 366 -2.12 -2.73 17.81
C VAL A 366 -0.79 -2.45 18.50
N PHE A 367 0.03 -1.62 17.87
CA PHE A 367 1.27 -1.13 18.45
C PHE A 367 1.07 0.25 19.12
N PRO A 368 1.70 0.50 20.28
CA PRO A 368 2.45 -0.46 21.08
C PRO A 368 1.53 -1.47 21.75
N GLN A 369 1.94 -2.74 21.75
CA GLN A 369 1.21 -3.80 22.45
C GLN A 369 1.22 -3.51 23.95
N SER A 370 0.04 -3.30 24.55
CA SER A 370 -0.08 -3.12 26.00
C SER A 370 -0.36 -4.47 26.67
N VAL A 371 0.65 -5.01 27.34
CA VAL A 371 0.51 -6.20 28.17
C VAL A 371 0.14 -5.73 29.59
N GLY A 372 -1.02 -6.16 30.11
CA GLY A 372 -1.50 -5.77 31.43
C GLY A 372 -0.55 -6.16 32.58
N GLU A 373 -0.68 -5.49 33.74
CA GLU A 373 0.16 -5.69 34.95
C GLU A 373 0.51 -7.17 35.20
N ILE A 374 1.81 -7.47 35.16
CA ILE A 374 2.38 -8.77 35.49
C ILE A 374 2.22 -8.98 37.00
N ARG A 375 1.41 -9.97 37.41
CA ARG A 375 1.32 -10.39 38.82
C ARG A 375 1.64 -11.88 38.94
N ASN A 376 2.55 -12.19 39.86
CA ASN A 376 2.81 -13.55 40.29
C ASN A 376 1.54 -14.09 40.97
N VAL A 377 0.98 -15.20 40.45
CA VAL A 377 -0.27 -15.77 40.95
C VAL A 377 -0.11 -16.69 42.15
N GLY A 378 1.11 -16.85 42.68
CA GLY A 378 1.34 -17.53 43.95
C GLY A 378 1.06 -19.03 43.92
N ASP A 379 1.07 -19.67 42.75
CA ASP A 379 0.83 -21.10 42.55
C ASP A 379 2.13 -21.93 42.49
N GLY A 380 3.29 -21.30 42.75
CA GLY A 380 4.58 -21.97 42.82
C GLY A 380 5.29 -22.16 41.49
N ALA A 381 4.67 -21.74 40.38
CA ALA A 381 5.36 -21.50 39.12
C ALA A 381 5.49 -19.99 38.93
N GLU A 382 6.67 -19.48 38.59
CA GLU A 382 6.79 -18.10 38.11
C GLU A 382 6.17 -18.02 36.70
N VAL A 383 4.84 -18.09 36.63
CA VAL A 383 4.10 -17.87 35.39
C VAL A 383 3.62 -16.43 35.43
N VAL A 384 4.18 -15.65 34.52
CA VAL A 384 3.73 -14.31 34.16
C VAL A 384 2.34 -14.46 33.54
N LEU A 385 1.29 -14.25 34.34
CA LEU A 385 -0.04 -14.05 33.79
C LEU A 385 -0.06 -12.66 33.16
N VAL A 386 -0.14 -12.61 31.83
CA VAL A 386 -0.52 -11.40 31.10
C VAL A 386 -1.82 -10.91 31.75
N GLY A 387 -1.77 -9.74 32.38
CA GLY A 387 -2.85 -9.27 33.23
C GLY A 387 -4.18 -9.23 32.50
N ARG A 388 -5.29 -9.24 33.26
CA ARG A 388 -6.70 -9.18 32.78
C ARG A 388 -7.06 -7.97 31.90
N ARG A 389 -6.10 -7.13 31.53
CA ARG A 389 -6.23 -5.90 30.74
C ARG A 389 -5.39 -5.93 29.45
N SER A 390 -5.00 -7.12 28.98
CA SER A 390 -4.40 -7.26 27.66
C SER A 390 -5.32 -6.67 26.58
N SER A 391 -4.75 -5.91 25.66
CA SER A 391 -5.45 -5.47 24.44
C SER A 391 -5.58 -6.57 23.39
N GLN A 392 -4.93 -7.72 23.59
CA GLN A 392 -5.00 -8.92 22.74
C GLN A 392 -5.66 -10.10 23.45
N TRP A 393 -6.36 -10.90 22.66
CA TRP A 393 -6.87 -12.19 23.08
C TRP A 393 -5.75 -13.24 23.11
N TYR A 394 -5.68 -14.00 24.20
CA TYR A 394 -4.87 -15.23 24.27
C TYR A 394 -5.64 -16.31 25.02
N VAL A 395 -5.25 -17.57 24.77
CA VAL A 395 -5.75 -18.72 25.52
C VAL A 395 -5.52 -18.50 27.02
N GLY A 396 -6.60 -18.57 27.81
CA GLY A 396 -6.57 -18.39 29.26
C GLY A 396 -6.87 -16.96 29.74
N THR A 397 -7.11 -16.01 28.84
CA THR A 397 -7.68 -14.70 29.20
C THR A 397 -9.20 -14.76 29.37
N GLU A 398 -9.79 -13.80 30.08
CA GLU A 398 -11.26 -13.63 30.19
C GLU A 398 -11.85 -12.93 28.94
N ALA A 399 -11.03 -12.56 27.95
CA ALA A 399 -11.49 -11.95 26.72
C ALA A 399 -12.12 -13.01 25.79
N ASP A 400 -13.19 -12.63 25.10
CA ASP A 400 -13.75 -13.47 24.03
C ASP A 400 -12.77 -13.56 22.86
N PRO A 401 -12.64 -14.74 22.23
CA PRO A 401 -11.82 -14.87 21.02
C PRO A 401 -12.33 -13.94 19.93
N PRO A 402 -11.43 -13.29 19.16
CA PRO A 402 -11.85 -12.45 18.06
C PRO A 402 -12.58 -13.29 17.01
N GLU A 403 -13.60 -12.71 16.41
CA GLU A 403 -14.29 -13.30 15.26
C GLU A 403 -13.40 -13.13 14.02
N LEU A 404 -12.73 -14.21 13.60
CA LEU A 404 -11.79 -14.20 12.47
C LEU A 404 -12.49 -14.39 11.11
N LEU A 405 -13.66 -15.03 11.10
CA LEU A 405 -14.40 -15.36 9.88
C LEU A 405 -15.75 -14.62 9.91
N THR A 406 -15.79 -13.43 9.31
CA THR A 406 -16.96 -12.52 9.37
C THR A 406 -17.95 -12.67 8.21
N ALA A 407 -17.74 -13.59 7.25
CA ALA A 407 -18.59 -13.75 6.07
C ALA A 407 -19.64 -14.87 6.19
N SER A 408 -20.85 -14.59 5.67
CA SER A 408 -21.99 -15.50 5.56
C SER A 408 -21.65 -16.78 4.79
N THR A 409 -21.72 -17.91 5.49
CA THR A 409 -21.45 -19.30 5.03
C THR A 409 -22.37 -19.79 3.89
N ALA A 410 -23.28 -18.97 3.39
CA ALA A 410 -24.33 -19.41 2.45
C ALA A 410 -24.01 -19.16 0.96
N LEU A 411 -22.98 -18.36 0.63
CA LEU A 411 -22.66 -17.95 -0.76
C LEU A 411 -21.17 -18.07 -1.13
N ALA A 412 -20.32 -18.60 -0.24
CA ALA A 412 -18.87 -18.57 -0.39
C ALA A 412 -18.34 -19.47 -1.52
N SER A 413 -18.99 -20.60 -1.83
CA SER A 413 -18.43 -21.61 -2.74
C SER A 413 -18.66 -21.35 -4.24
N ASP A 414 -19.73 -20.65 -4.64
CA ASP A 414 -20.18 -20.62 -6.04
C ASP A 414 -19.32 -19.75 -6.98
N ARG A 415 -18.28 -19.08 -6.45
CA ARG A 415 -17.45 -18.13 -7.20
C ARG A 415 -15.95 -18.17 -6.87
N LEU A 416 -15.47 -19.22 -6.19
CA LEU A 416 -14.03 -19.37 -5.98
C LEU A 416 -13.35 -19.77 -7.29
N ARG A 417 -12.15 -19.25 -7.51
CA ARG A 417 -11.29 -19.61 -8.63
C ARG A 417 -9.84 -19.60 -8.19
N GLY A 418 -8.95 -20.07 -9.06
CA GLY A 418 -7.52 -20.09 -8.78
C GLY A 418 -7.09 -21.29 -7.93
N PRO A 419 -5.84 -21.28 -7.43
CA PRO A 419 -5.20 -22.45 -6.83
C PRO A 419 -5.98 -23.05 -5.65
N VAL A 420 -6.52 -22.21 -4.75
CA VAL A 420 -7.28 -22.71 -3.59
C VAL A 420 -8.53 -23.48 -4.02
N ALA A 421 -9.26 -22.98 -5.03
CA ALA A 421 -10.44 -23.65 -5.56
C ALA A 421 -10.09 -25.02 -6.16
N GLU A 422 -9.01 -25.10 -6.94
CA GLU A 422 -8.52 -26.34 -7.55
C GLU A 422 -8.14 -27.38 -6.47
N VAL A 423 -7.47 -26.96 -5.40
CA VAL A 423 -7.12 -27.84 -4.27
C VAL A 423 -8.38 -28.34 -3.55
N ILE A 424 -9.35 -27.47 -3.28
CA ILE A 424 -10.62 -27.84 -2.64
C ILE A 424 -11.37 -28.89 -3.47
N GLU A 425 -11.47 -28.69 -4.79
CA GLU A 425 -12.10 -29.65 -5.71
C GLU A 425 -11.36 -30.98 -5.75
N GLY A 426 -10.02 -30.94 -5.80
CA GLY A 426 -9.17 -32.13 -5.76
C GLY A 426 -9.39 -32.96 -4.49
N VAL A 427 -9.40 -32.30 -3.33
CA VAL A 427 -9.63 -32.97 -2.03
C VAL A 427 -11.05 -33.54 -1.95
N ARG A 428 -12.08 -32.83 -2.43
CA ARG A 428 -13.46 -33.37 -2.55
C ARG A 428 -13.50 -34.60 -3.46
N GLY A 429 -12.66 -34.64 -4.50
CA GLY A 429 -12.45 -35.78 -5.39
C GLY A 429 -11.62 -36.93 -4.79
N GLY A 430 -11.15 -36.81 -3.54
CA GLY A 430 -10.35 -37.83 -2.85
C GLY A 430 -8.85 -37.74 -3.11
N GLN A 431 -8.35 -36.64 -3.69
CA GLN A 431 -6.92 -36.38 -3.80
C GLN A 431 -6.35 -35.98 -2.44
N VAL A 432 -5.09 -36.36 -2.19
CA VAL A 432 -4.32 -35.89 -1.03
C VAL A 432 -3.44 -34.74 -1.50
N PRO A 433 -3.55 -33.54 -0.89
CA PRO A 433 -2.78 -32.37 -1.33
C PRO A 433 -1.28 -32.60 -1.06
N GLY A 434 -0.44 -32.22 -2.01
CA GLY A 434 1.01 -32.17 -1.88
C GLY A 434 1.48 -30.87 -1.21
N ALA A 435 2.79 -30.62 -1.26
CA ALA A 435 3.37 -29.45 -0.59
C ALA A 435 2.89 -28.12 -1.20
N ASP A 436 2.85 -28.02 -2.53
CA ASP A 436 2.44 -26.80 -3.23
C ASP A 436 0.95 -26.52 -3.03
N GLU A 437 0.11 -27.56 -3.03
CA GLU A 437 -1.32 -27.43 -2.73
C GLU A 437 -1.55 -26.98 -1.28
N LEU A 438 -0.76 -27.48 -0.32
CA LEU A 438 -0.84 -27.04 1.07
C LEU A 438 -0.40 -25.57 1.23
N LEU A 439 0.64 -25.13 0.51
CA LEU A 439 1.06 -23.73 0.50
C LEU A 439 -0.04 -22.82 -0.05
N ALA A 440 -0.70 -23.22 -1.14
CA ALA A 440 -1.85 -22.48 -1.67
C ALA A 440 -2.97 -22.32 -0.63
N LEU A 441 -3.25 -23.35 0.18
CA LEU A 441 -4.23 -23.25 1.26
C LEU A 441 -3.80 -22.29 2.39
N PHE A 442 -2.50 -22.20 2.70
CA PHE A 442 -1.98 -21.21 3.67
C PHE A 442 -2.03 -19.77 3.13
N ASP A 443 -2.00 -19.60 1.81
CA ASP A 443 -2.09 -18.31 1.13
C ASP A 443 -3.53 -17.80 0.97
N ALA A 444 -4.53 -18.62 1.32
CA ALA A 444 -5.94 -18.28 1.21
C ALA A 444 -6.28 -16.97 1.93
N ARG A 445 -7.12 -16.14 1.31
CA ARG A 445 -7.62 -14.88 1.91
C ARG A 445 -9.13 -14.75 1.76
N GLY A 446 -9.76 -13.93 2.60
CA GLY A 446 -11.18 -13.61 2.50
C GLY A 446 -12.07 -14.85 2.43
N ARG A 447 -12.81 -14.98 1.33
CA ARG A 447 -13.77 -16.09 1.11
C ARG A 447 -13.08 -17.44 0.92
N GLU A 448 -11.83 -17.46 0.46
CA GLU A 448 -11.05 -18.70 0.34
C GLU A 448 -10.85 -19.35 1.71
N VAL A 449 -10.56 -18.57 2.76
CA VAL A 449 -10.37 -19.09 4.13
C VAL A 449 -11.65 -19.76 4.64
N VAL A 450 -12.81 -19.15 4.36
CA VAL A 450 -14.12 -19.72 4.75
C VAL A 450 -14.33 -21.07 4.06
N ALA A 451 -14.05 -21.17 2.76
CA ALA A 451 -14.25 -22.43 2.04
C ALA A 451 -13.26 -23.52 2.46
N VAL A 452 -12.02 -23.16 2.81
CA VAL A 452 -11.05 -24.10 3.40
C VAL A 452 -11.57 -24.60 4.76
N ALA A 453 -12.10 -23.72 5.61
CA ALA A 453 -12.66 -24.09 6.90
C ALA A 453 -13.91 -24.98 6.77
N GLU A 454 -14.80 -24.67 5.83
CA GLU A 454 -15.99 -25.49 5.52
C GLU A 454 -15.59 -26.89 5.03
N LEU A 455 -14.62 -27.00 4.12
CA LEU A 455 -14.10 -28.30 3.69
C LEU A 455 -13.49 -29.08 4.86
N ALA A 456 -12.73 -28.41 5.73
CA ALA A 456 -12.15 -29.05 6.90
C ALA A 456 -13.22 -29.56 7.87
N ASP A 457 -14.29 -28.79 8.11
CA ASP A 457 -15.41 -29.24 8.95
C ASP A 457 -16.19 -30.40 8.32
N GLU A 458 -16.44 -30.36 7.01
CA GLU A 458 -17.05 -31.48 6.27
C GLU A 458 -16.23 -32.78 6.41
N LEU A 459 -14.90 -32.70 6.28
CA LEU A 459 -14.00 -33.85 6.40
C LEU A 459 -13.96 -34.38 7.83
N ARG A 460 -13.89 -33.48 8.82
CA ARG A 460 -13.97 -33.83 10.24
C ARG A 460 -15.31 -34.51 10.57
N ALA A 461 -16.44 -33.97 10.08
CA ALA A 461 -17.77 -34.56 10.28
C ALA A 461 -17.85 -35.99 9.76
N LYS A 462 -17.32 -36.23 8.55
CA LYS A 462 -17.24 -37.56 7.94
C LYS A 462 -16.36 -38.53 8.74
N ALA A 463 -15.27 -38.03 9.32
CA ALA A 463 -14.30 -38.86 10.03
C ALA A 463 -14.74 -39.24 11.45
N VAL A 464 -15.33 -38.30 12.20
CA VAL A 464 -15.58 -38.47 13.65
C VAL A 464 -17.00 -38.15 14.12
N GLY A 465 -17.93 -37.78 13.22
CA GLY A 465 -19.30 -37.40 13.61
C GLY A 465 -19.36 -36.08 14.36
N ASP A 466 -20.45 -35.72 15.05
CA ASP A 466 -20.61 -34.39 15.68
C ASP A 466 -19.92 -34.26 17.06
N ASP A 467 -19.37 -35.36 17.58
CA ASP A 467 -18.76 -35.37 18.92
C ASP A 467 -17.36 -34.74 18.91
N VAL A 468 -17.20 -33.60 19.57
CA VAL A 468 -15.90 -32.96 19.83
C VAL A 468 -15.44 -33.33 21.24
N THR A 469 -14.25 -33.93 21.36
CA THR A 469 -13.67 -34.32 22.65
C THR A 469 -12.57 -33.34 23.08
N TRP A 470 -12.44 -33.10 24.39
CA TRP A 470 -11.35 -32.32 24.97
C TRP A 470 -10.79 -33.03 26.20
N VAL A 471 -9.53 -32.78 26.50
CA VAL A 471 -8.87 -33.27 27.71
C VAL A 471 -8.58 -32.09 28.64
N SER A 472 -8.95 -32.21 29.91
CA SER A 472 -8.53 -31.28 30.95
C SER A 472 -7.05 -31.52 31.25
N ASN A 473 -6.18 -30.80 30.55
CA ASN A 473 -4.74 -30.91 30.72
C ASN A 473 -4.24 -29.92 31.78
N ARG A 474 -3.16 -30.30 32.48
CA ARG A 474 -2.36 -29.39 33.30
C ARG A 474 -0.94 -29.38 32.75
N ASN A 475 -0.49 -28.23 32.26
CA ASN A 475 0.91 -28.06 31.85
C ASN A 475 1.81 -28.13 33.09
N ILE A 476 2.62 -29.18 33.18
CA ILE A 476 3.66 -29.29 34.21
C ILE A 476 4.93 -28.67 33.62
N ASN A 477 5.20 -27.43 33.98
CA ASN A 477 6.49 -26.80 33.67
C ASN A 477 7.52 -27.25 34.71
N TYR A 478 8.52 -28.03 34.28
CA TYR A 478 9.62 -28.49 35.14
C TYR A 478 10.84 -27.55 35.09
N THR A 479 10.86 -26.57 34.19
CA THR A 479 11.97 -25.61 34.04
C THR A 479 11.43 -24.21 33.69
N ASN A 480 11.46 -23.31 34.67
CA ASN A 480 11.64 -21.86 34.50
C ASN A 480 12.76 -21.45 35.45
#